data_AF-A0A068R122-F1
#
_entry.id   AF-A0A068R122-F1
#
_cell.length_a   1.000
_cell.length_b   1.000
_cell.length_c   1.000
_cell.angle_alpha   90.00
_cell.angle_beta   90.00
_cell.angle_gamma   90.00
#
_symmetry.space_group_name_H-M   'P 1'
#
loop_
_entity.id
_entity.type
_entity.pdbx_description
1 polymer ?
#
loop_
_entity_poly.entity_id
_entity_poly.type
_entity_poly.pdbx_seq_one_letter_code
_entity_poly.pdbx_strand_id
1 'polypeptide(L)'
;MYKKILNSLTFTMLLVTLVTSANSPTLPEKKTIIEVSDREMDNVKKEKNVAHVSTKAELISAVADQTIRKILVYESLYDVPNLSLKPGQSLIGTGPNLFIDFSKDIDGLQLSENNTISNITLKVTPTKRAIYNTYNILSFGKFELEDIKTIGQVQIVAKDKLIQGALKINNLHVIFSDTTATPERPSTGIGSKATSNIDILQGAVTLLNLQQSKNSIITAEIRGLTIGLAEQPVYGSGLLISGGKGNIYTHSGDTLGGQVKVSVVETGDVFNDSKIPAGTDNLISGSVFIAYANAEQVINRGRTISYGTNGLGLDNWGRVKNWTSIGPVETFGDSGMGVVNFGVLNYLSVASIQTHGNGARAFNVLTGTVDNAYFGSLKTYGNGATAILISQPIGRLSVNSNIETFGASANSLTAGILDKQPSAALRMLSGSAKEIFIGGNMVTRGEGSGAIELQDATLERLVVQGKIQASGKNSNALKVVNSNLPLINLDLKSAFDSAIFLSRAHIVALSGVKASGIQGDLVVEQDSSIVTRSQSTEALSYSFGNHFNISGADKLTIENNVFVDAAD
;
A
#
# COMPACT_ATOMS: atom_id res chain seq x y z
N MET A 1 -18.93 5.27 -49.11
CA MET A 1 -20.33 5.76 -49.19
C MET A 1 -20.49 6.87 -48.14
N TYR A 2 -20.76 8.11 -48.61
CA TYR A 2 -21.23 9.33 -47.92
C TYR A 2 -20.61 9.69 -46.55
N LYS A 3 -19.79 10.74 -46.33
CA LYS A 3 -19.63 12.13 -46.81
C LYS A 3 -20.79 13.11 -46.51
N LYS A 4 -20.42 14.18 -45.78
CA LYS A 4 -21.04 15.52 -45.56
C LYS A 4 -22.02 15.67 -44.38
N ILE A 5 -21.70 16.61 -43.49
CA ILE A 5 -22.28 17.98 -43.45
C ILE A 5 -21.23 18.95 -42.86
N LEU A 6 -21.09 20.10 -43.50
CA LEU A 6 -20.24 21.26 -43.19
C LEU A 6 -21.13 22.51 -43.32
N ASN A 7 -20.68 23.62 -42.69
CA ASN A 7 -21.11 25.04 -42.83
C ASN A 7 -22.26 25.50 -41.91
N SER A 8 -22.26 26.69 -41.32
CA SER A 8 -21.35 27.87 -41.30
C SER A 8 -21.92 28.87 -40.28
N LEU A 9 -21.12 29.80 -39.72
CA LEU A 9 -21.39 31.24 -39.88
C LEU A 9 -20.22 32.09 -39.37
N THR A 10 -19.91 33.12 -40.15
CA THR A 10 -18.74 33.99 -40.10
C THR A 10 -19.05 35.32 -39.41
N PHE A 11 -17.98 35.89 -38.84
CA PHE A 11 -17.80 37.24 -38.30
C PHE A 11 -18.22 38.36 -39.28
N THR A 12 -18.77 39.48 -38.78
CA THR A 12 -18.67 40.79 -39.48
C THR A 12 -18.64 41.94 -38.49
N MET A 13 -17.56 42.74 -38.61
CA MET A 13 -17.29 44.03 -38.00
C MET A 13 -17.78 45.11 -38.97
N LEU A 14 -18.35 46.23 -38.50
CA LEU A 14 -18.54 47.43 -39.33
C LEU A 14 -18.29 48.71 -38.54
N LEU A 15 -17.51 49.62 -39.14
CA LEU A 15 -17.08 50.92 -38.63
C LEU A 15 -17.41 51.99 -39.69
N VAL A 16 -17.67 53.23 -39.23
CA VAL A 16 -17.68 54.55 -39.92
C VAL A 16 -18.85 54.79 -40.94
N THR A 17 -19.45 55.98 -41.17
CA THR A 17 -19.16 57.41 -40.91
C THR A 17 -20.45 58.27 -41.02
N LEU A 18 -20.39 59.49 -40.46
CA LEU A 18 -21.34 60.63 -40.45
C LEU A 18 -21.89 61.09 -41.83
N VAL A 19 -23.10 61.68 -41.83
CA VAL A 19 -23.43 62.99 -42.47
C VAL A 19 -24.55 63.71 -41.68
N THR A 20 -24.41 65.03 -41.64
CA THR A 20 -25.12 66.14 -40.97
C THR A 20 -26.54 66.47 -41.44
N SER A 21 -27.38 67.04 -40.56
CA SER A 21 -28.09 68.31 -40.85
C SER A 21 -28.69 68.96 -39.59
N ALA A 22 -28.57 70.27 -39.52
CA ALA A 22 -28.94 71.17 -38.43
C ALA A 22 -30.44 71.31 -38.18
N ASN A 23 -30.81 71.56 -36.92
CA ASN A 23 -31.72 72.65 -36.51
C ASN A 23 -31.81 72.71 -34.98
N SER A 24 -31.36 73.83 -34.39
CA SER A 24 -31.71 74.25 -33.03
C SER A 24 -32.97 75.13 -33.10
N PRO A 25 -33.81 75.18 -32.05
CA PRO A 25 -33.57 76.21 -31.04
C PRO A 25 -33.92 75.84 -29.57
N THR A 26 -33.27 76.58 -28.67
CA THR A 26 -33.67 76.99 -27.30
C THR A 26 -33.68 75.99 -26.13
N LEU A 27 -32.80 76.29 -25.17
CA LEU A 27 -32.70 75.80 -23.78
C LEU A 27 -33.94 76.21 -22.94
N PRO A 28 -34.20 75.48 -21.83
CA PRO A 28 -33.81 76.08 -20.55
C PRO A 28 -32.96 75.17 -19.67
N GLU A 29 -32.17 75.83 -18.82
CA GLU A 29 -31.30 75.30 -17.80
C GLU A 29 -31.95 74.23 -16.92
N LYS A 30 -31.25 73.12 -16.72
CA LYS A 30 -31.22 72.41 -15.44
C LYS A 30 -29.86 71.77 -15.24
N LYS A 31 -29.13 72.32 -14.27
CA LYS A 31 -27.98 71.67 -13.63
C LYS A 31 -28.41 70.29 -13.14
N THR A 32 -27.84 69.24 -13.71
CA THR A 32 -27.65 67.98 -13.01
C THR A 32 -26.16 67.73 -12.99
N ILE A 33 -25.54 68.22 -11.92
CA ILE A 33 -24.26 67.71 -11.45
C ILE A 33 -24.56 66.25 -11.12
N ILE A 34 -24.11 65.33 -11.96
CA ILE A 34 -24.02 63.92 -11.59
C ILE A 34 -22.83 63.89 -10.64
N GLU A 35 -23.12 64.05 -9.34
CA GLU A 35 -22.24 63.54 -8.30
C GLU A 35 -22.18 62.02 -8.53
N VAL A 36 -21.09 61.58 -9.16
CA VAL A 36 -20.63 60.20 -9.04
C VAL A 36 -20.33 60.03 -7.56
N SER A 37 -21.30 59.47 -6.84
CA SER A 37 -21.19 59.26 -5.41
C SER A 37 -19.97 58.38 -5.13
N ASP A 38 -19.24 58.69 -4.06
CA ASP A 38 -18.10 57.91 -3.55
C ASP A 38 -18.44 56.40 -3.32
N ARG A 39 -19.72 56.02 -3.40
CA ARG A 39 -20.19 54.62 -3.35
C ARG A 39 -19.83 53.78 -4.58
N GLU A 40 -19.59 54.36 -5.76
CA GLU A 40 -19.17 53.58 -6.94
C GLU A 40 -17.65 53.35 -6.98
N MET A 41 -16.84 54.18 -6.28
CA MET A 41 -15.43 53.89 -6.04
C MET A 41 -15.20 52.80 -4.97
N ASP A 42 -16.17 52.57 -4.09
CA ASP A 42 -16.09 51.48 -3.10
C ASP A 42 -16.28 50.09 -3.74
N ASN A 43 -16.96 49.99 -4.89
CA ASN A 43 -17.08 48.75 -5.68
C ASN A 43 -15.86 48.48 -6.58
N VAL A 44 -14.92 49.43 -6.68
CA VAL A 44 -13.62 49.28 -7.36
C VAL A 44 -12.48 49.09 -6.35
N LYS A 45 -12.80 48.82 -5.08
CA LYS A 45 -11.89 48.05 -4.21
C LYS A 45 -11.77 46.65 -4.79
N LYS A 46 -10.91 46.48 -5.82
CA LYS A 46 -10.21 45.21 -6.11
C LYS A 46 -10.02 44.52 -4.77
N GLU A 47 -10.60 43.34 -4.59
CA GLU A 47 -10.50 42.59 -3.34
C GLU A 47 -9.06 42.65 -2.87
N LYS A 48 -8.75 43.48 -1.86
CA LYS A 48 -7.35 43.79 -1.46
C LYS A 48 -6.58 42.56 -0.97
N ASN A 49 -7.28 41.43 -0.88
CA ASN A 49 -6.77 40.15 -0.44
C ASN A 49 -6.54 39.17 -1.60
N VAL A 50 -6.69 39.60 -2.87
CA VAL A 50 -6.46 38.78 -4.07
C VAL A 50 -5.37 39.38 -4.94
N ALA A 51 -4.32 38.60 -5.20
CA ALA A 51 -3.28 38.93 -6.16
C ALA A 51 -3.47 38.13 -7.44
N HIS A 52 -3.40 38.80 -8.58
CA HIS A 52 -3.35 38.18 -9.90
C HIS A 52 -1.91 38.22 -10.37
N VAL A 53 -1.32 37.05 -10.65
CA VAL A 53 0.11 36.94 -10.97
C VAL A 53 0.29 36.26 -12.32
N SER A 54 1.08 36.89 -13.18
CA SER A 54 1.50 36.36 -14.48
C SER A 54 3.03 36.35 -14.61
N THR A 55 3.74 36.94 -13.66
CA THR A 55 5.21 36.96 -13.64
C THR A 55 5.80 36.44 -12.33
N LYS A 56 7.06 36.02 -12.38
CA LYS A 56 7.85 35.63 -11.20
C LYS A 56 7.88 36.71 -10.13
N ALA A 57 8.09 37.98 -10.53
CA ALA A 57 8.20 39.10 -9.59
C ALA A 57 6.88 39.35 -8.85
N GLU A 58 5.75 39.27 -9.56
CA GLU A 58 4.42 39.40 -8.97
C GLU A 58 4.13 38.25 -7.98
N LEU A 59 4.48 37.01 -8.32
CA LEU A 59 4.32 35.88 -7.42
C LEU A 59 5.14 36.06 -6.13
N ILE A 60 6.41 36.44 -6.25
CA ILE A 60 7.29 36.70 -5.09
C ILE A 60 6.68 37.80 -4.20
N SER A 61 6.22 38.90 -4.80
CA SER A 61 5.60 39.99 -4.07
C SER A 61 4.30 39.56 -3.37
N ALA A 62 3.44 38.79 -4.04
CA ALA A 62 2.17 38.33 -3.50
C ALA A 62 2.34 37.35 -2.33
N VAL A 63 3.33 36.45 -2.41
CA VAL A 63 3.65 35.50 -1.32
C VAL A 63 4.25 36.23 -0.11
N ALA A 64 4.99 37.33 -0.33
CA ALA A 64 5.55 38.12 0.77
C ALA A 64 4.49 38.93 1.53
N ASP A 65 3.41 39.34 0.86
CA ASP A 65 2.37 40.21 1.41
C ASP A 65 1.35 39.45 2.28
N GLN A 66 1.33 39.76 3.58
CA GLN A 66 0.42 39.13 4.55
C GLN A 66 -1.06 39.51 4.39
N THR A 67 -1.34 40.58 3.64
CA THR A 67 -2.71 41.03 3.36
C THR A 67 -3.37 40.23 2.24
N ILE A 68 -2.55 39.67 1.34
CA ILE A 68 -3.01 38.78 0.27
C ILE A 68 -3.37 37.41 0.87
N ARG A 69 -4.59 36.96 0.61
CA ARG A 69 -5.12 35.64 0.98
C ARG A 69 -5.23 34.69 -0.20
N LYS A 70 -5.44 35.21 -1.41
CA LYS A 70 -5.62 34.39 -2.61
C LYS A 70 -4.64 34.86 -3.69
N ILE A 71 -3.83 33.95 -4.19
CA ILE A 71 -2.86 34.19 -5.26
C ILE A 71 -3.32 33.40 -6.47
N LEU A 72 -3.75 34.10 -7.51
CA LEU A 72 -4.25 33.53 -8.75
C LEU A 72 -3.17 33.59 -9.82
N VAL A 73 -2.67 32.42 -10.22
CA VAL A 73 -1.64 32.28 -11.26
C VAL A 73 -2.31 32.16 -12.63
N TYR A 74 -1.96 33.04 -13.56
CA TYR A 74 -2.52 33.09 -14.92
C TYR A 74 -1.58 32.55 -15.99
N GLU A 75 -0.28 32.59 -15.74
CA GLU A 75 0.74 32.13 -16.68
C GLU A 75 1.71 31.16 -15.98
N SER A 76 2.32 30.28 -16.77
CA SER A 76 3.36 29.39 -16.26
C SER A 76 4.63 30.17 -15.95
N LEU A 77 5.24 29.87 -14.81
CA LEU A 77 6.37 30.61 -14.27
C LEU A 77 7.61 29.73 -14.23
N TYR A 78 8.76 30.34 -14.50
CA TYR A 78 10.06 29.66 -14.55
C TYR A 78 11.08 30.30 -13.62
N ASP A 79 12.04 29.49 -13.18
CA ASP A 79 13.16 29.92 -12.33
C ASP A 79 12.66 30.68 -11.09
N VAL A 80 11.60 30.16 -10.48
CA VAL A 80 10.99 30.73 -9.28
C VAL A 80 11.82 30.30 -8.06
N PRO A 81 12.21 31.22 -7.17
CA PRO A 81 12.91 30.86 -5.95
C PRO A 81 12.00 30.06 -5.02
N ASN A 82 12.56 29.48 -3.96
CA ASN A 82 11.75 28.84 -2.92
C ASN A 82 10.76 29.85 -2.33
N LEU A 83 9.52 29.43 -2.13
CA LEU A 83 8.42 30.28 -1.66
C LEU A 83 7.86 29.77 -0.34
N SER A 84 7.57 30.69 0.59
CA SER A 84 6.91 30.35 1.86
C SER A 84 5.56 31.04 1.96
N LEU A 85 4.47 30.28 1.84
CA LEU A 85 3.12 30.82 2.01
C LEU A 85 2.90 31.29 3.45
N LYS A 86 2.32 32.48 3.60
CA LYS A 86 1.89 33.03 4.89
C LYS A 86 0.63 32.31 5.40
N PRO A 87 0.32 32.41 6.70
CA PRO A 87 -0.89 31.85 7.26
C PRO A 87 -2.15 32.24 6.46
N GLY A 88 -3.00 31.27 6.13
CA GLY A 88 -4.27 31.46 5.41
C GLY A 88 -4.14 31.77 3.93
N GLN A 89 -2.93 31.76 3.34
CA GLN A 89 -2.75 31.99 1.91
C GLN A 89 -3.12 30.78 1.06
N SER A 90 -3.74 31.06 -0.08
CA SER A 90 -4.07 30.10 -1.13
C SER A 90 -3.30 30.41 -2.42
N LEU A 91 -2.69 29.40 -3.03
CA LEU A 91 -2.04 29.50 -4.35
C LEU A 91 -2.81 28.65 -5.36
N ILE A 92 -3.38 29.30 -6.39
CA ILE A 92 -4.37 28.67 -7.28
C ILE A 92 -4.01 28.96 -8.73
N GLY A 93 -3.85 27.91 -9.54
CA GLY A 93 -3.79 28.07 -11.00
C GLY A 93 -5.18 28.33 -11.57
N THR A 94 -5.29 29.29 -12.50
CA THR A 94 -6.57 29.69 -13.11
C THR A 94 -6.91 28.95 -14.39
N GLY A 95 -5.94 28.26 -14.99
CA GLY A 95 -6.09 27.57 -16.26
C GLY A 95 -5.54 26.14 -16.22
N PRO A 96 -5.89 25.31 -17.23
CA PRO A 96 -5.37 23.96 -17.32
C PRO A 96 -3.87 23.98 -17.60
N ASN A 97 -3.13 23.04 -17.00
CA ASN A 97 -1.69 22.80 -17.25
C ASN A 97 -0.75 23.97 -16.89
N LEU A 98 -1.18 24.93 -16.09
CA LEU A 98 -0.27 25.93 -15.52
C LEU A 98 0.76 25.26 -14.62
N PHE A 99 1.99 25.77 -14.66
CA PHE A 99 3.06 25.27 -13.81
C PHE A 99 3.92 26.38 -13.20
N ILE A 100 4.51 26.07 -12.05
CA ILE A 100 5.60 26.80 -11.46
C ILE A 100 6.82 25.89 -11.48
N ASP A 101 7.84 26.30 -12.23
CA ASP A 101 9.14 25.64 -12.29
C ASP A 101 10.12 26.41 -11.40
N PHE A 102 10.55 25.75 -10.33
CA PHE A 102 11.43 26.35 -9.34
C PHE A 102 12.88 26.29 -9.84
N SER A 103 13.71 27.20 -9.32
CA SER A 103 15.15 27.22 -9.64
C SER A 103 15.80 25.86 -9.35
N LYS A 104 16.93 25.60 -10.01
CA LYS A 104 17.62 24.32 -9.89
C LYS A 104 18.07 24.03 -8.45
N ASP A 105 17.86 22.79 -8.02
CA ASP A 105 18.37 22.21 -6.76
C ASP A 105 17.87 22.89 -5.47
N ILE A 106 16.74 23.59 -5.54
CA ILE A 106 16.02 24.13 -4.37
C ILE A 106 14.69 23.40 -4.15
N ASP A 107 14.19 23.48 -2.93
CA ASP A 107 12.81 23.09 -2.62
C ASP A 107 11.83 24.13 -3.20
N GLY A 108 10.57 23.70 -3.35
CA GLY A 108 9.52 24.47 -4.00
C GLY A 108 8.73 25.35 -3.04
N LEU A 109 7.62 24.81 -2.51
CA LEU A 109 6.63 25.56 -1.74
C LEU A 109 6.60 25.11 -0.28
N GLN A 110 6.99 26.01 0.62
CA GLN A 110 6.85 25.85 2.05
C GLN A 110 5.49 26.34 2.54
N LEU A 111 4.77 25.47 3.25
CA LEU A 111 3.51 25.74 3.90
C LEU A 111 3.70 26.16 5.37
N SER A 112 2.83 27.04 5.84
CA SER A 112 2.72 27.47 7.24
C SER A 112 1.40 27.03 7.89
N GLU A 113 0.39 27.88 7.95
CA GLU A 113 -0.88 27.61 8.64
C GLU A 113 -2.05 27.80 7.68
N ASN A 114 -3.02 26.89 7.67
CA ASN A 114 -4.27 27.06 6.92
C ASN A 114 -4.07 27.35 5.41
N ASN A 115 -3.05 26.74 4.80
CA ASN A 115 -2.74 26.97 3.40
C ASN A 115 -3.52 26.05 2.46
N THR A 116 -3.86 26.60 1.29
CA THR A 116 -4.47 25.87 0.18
C THR A 116 -3.59 25.97 -1.05
N ILE A 117 -3.41 24.86 -1.76
CA ILE A 117 -2.79 24.86 -3.09
C ILE A 117 -3.76 24.14 -4.02
N SER A 118 -4.07 24.74 -5.17
CA SER A 118 -4.91 24.05 -6.14
C SER A 118 -4.67 24.34 -7.62
N ASN A 119 -5.06 23.37 -8.45
CA ASN A 119 -5.10 23.44 -9.91
C ASN A 119 -3.77 23.91 -10.53
N ILE A 120 -2.65 23.34 -10.10
CA ILE A 120 -1.32 23.77 -10.53
C ILE A 120 -0.32 22.63 -10.57
N THR A 121 0.66 22.73 -11.47
CA THR A 121 1.80 21.83 -11.52
C THR A 121 3.02 22.47 -10.85
N LEU A 122 3.67 21.78 -9.91
CA LEU A 122 4.89 22.26 -9.25
C LEU A 122 6.10 21.41 -9.67
N LYS A 123 7.16 22.02 -10.17
CA LYS A 123 8.36 21.31 -10.64
C LYS A 123 9.59 21.78 -9.88
N VAL A 124 10.28 20.84 -9.26
CA VAL A 124 11.62 21.02 -8.68
C VAL A 124 12.56 19.95 -9.25
N THR A 125 13.87 20.01 -8.94
CA THR A 125 14.76 18.86 -9.14
C THR A 125 14.16 17.63 -8.43
N PRO A 126 14.14 16.41 -9.04
CA PRO A 126 13.45 15.25 -8.45
C PRO A 126 13.85 14.86 -7.02
N THR A 127 15.07 15.21 -6.59
CA THR A 127 15.61 14.97 -5.24
C THR A 127 15.19 16.03 -4.21
N LYS A 128 14.35 16.99 -4.61
CA LYS A 128 13.89 18.11 -3.79
C LYS A 128 12.41 17.97 -3.47
N ARG A 129 11.97 18.74 -2.47
CA ARG A 129 10.57 18.76 -2.02
C ARG A 129 9.83 19.82 -2.79
N ALA A 130 8.83 19.43 -3.56
CA ALA A 130 7.94 20.36 -4.23
C ALA A 130 6.99 21.05 -3.26
N ILE A 131 6.50 20.31 -2.26
CA ILE A 131 5.64 20.82 -1.19
C ILE A 131 6.19 20.31 0.13
N TYR A 132 6.40 21.22 1.09
CA TYR A 132 6.80 20.87 2.45
C TYR A 132 6.26 21.88 3.46
N ASN A 133 6.37 21.61 4.76
CA ASN A 133 5.89 22.54 5.79
C ASN A 133 7.01 23.08 6.69
N THR A 134 6.74 24.22 7.32
CA THR A 134 7.51 24.72 8.46
C THR A 134 7.18 23.94 9.73
N TYR A 135 8.14 23.87 10.65
CA TYR A 135 8.02 23.21 11.95
C TYR A 135 7.99 24.21 13.12
N ASN A 136 8.04 25.52 12.81
CA ASN A 136 8.15 26.61 13.80
C ASN A 136 6.79 27.10 14.33
N ILE A 137 5.73 26.35 14.07
CA ILE A 137 4.34 26.64 14.46
C ILE A 137 3.83 25.48 15.32
N LEU A 138 2.89 25.73 16.24
CA LEU A 138 2.31 24.67 17.08
C LEU A 138 1.36 23.76 16.29
N SER A 139 0.64 24.36 15.35
CA SER A 139 -0.35 23.74 14.50
C SER A 139 -0.22 24.29 13.11
N PHE A 140 -0.38 23.46 12.08
CA PHE A 140 -0.62 23.99 10.73
C PHE A 140 -2.11 24.21 10.42
N GLY A 141 -3.00 23.96 11.39
CA GLY A 141 -4.44 24.03 11.17
C GLY A 141 -4.85 23.03 10.11
N LYS A 142 -5.29 23.50 8.95
CA LYS A 142 -5.66 22.65 7.81
C LYS A 142 -4.81 22.94 6.57
N PHE A 143 -4.21 21.91 5.98
CA PHE A 143 -3.67 22.00 4.63
C PHE A 143 -4.63 21.36 3.63
N GLU A 144 -4.90 22.05 2.54
CA GLU A 144 -5.72 21.54 1.43
C GLU A 144 -4.91 21.55 0.14
N LEU A 145 -4.68 20.37 -0.41
CA LEU A 145 -3.96 20.15 -1.66
C LEU A 145 -4.91 19.56 -2.68
N GLU A 146 -5.26 20.30 -3.73
CA GLU A 146 -6.31 19.90 -4.68
C GLU A 146 -5.90 20.04 -6.14
N ASP A 147 -6.08 18.98 -6.95
CA ASP A 147 -5.78 19.01 -8.39
C ASP A 147 -4.34 19.45 -8.69
N ILE A 148 -3.37 18.81 -8.03
CA ILE A 148 -1.95 19.15 -8.12
C ILE A 148 -1.22 18.07 -8.92
N LYS A 149 -0.30 18.50 -9.79
CA LYS A 149 0.73 17.63 -10.36
C LYS A 149 2.10 18.06 -9.89
N THR A 150 3.03 17.13 -9.71
CA THR A 150 4.38 17.54 -9.30
C THR A 150 5.52 16.65 -9.76
N ILE A 151 6.67 17.27 -9.98
CA ILE A 151 7.99 16.60 -9.98
C ILE A 151 8.68 17.04 -8.69
N GLY A 152 9.13 16.08 -7.89
CA GLY A 152 9.65 16.28 -6.54
C GLY A 152 8.72 15.70 -5.46
N GLN A 153 9.23 15.67 -4.23
CA GLN A 153 8.53 15.06 -3.10
C GLN A 153 7.45 15.99 -2.52
N VAL A 154 6.31 15.43 -2.09
CA VAL A 154 5.36 16.08 -1.18
C VAL A 154 5.62 15.54 0.23
N GLN A 155 6.15 16.36 1.12
CA GLN A 155 6.59 15.95 2.46
C GLN A 155 5.96 16.80 3.56
N ILE A 156 5.07 16.22 4.37
CA ILE A 156 4.52 16.86 5.56
C ILE A 156 5.10 16.17 6.81
N VAL A 157 5.77 16.93 7.67
CA VAL A 157 6.41 16.42 8.89
C VAL A 157 5.99 17.26 10.09
N ALA A 158 5.50 16.60 11.13
CA ALA A 158 5.35 17.17 12.46
C ALA A 158 6.58 16.84 13.31
N LYS A 159 7.39 17.87 13.59
CA LYS A 159 8.54 17.83 14.49
C LYS A 159 8.74 19.21 15.13
N ASP A 160 9.74 19.33 15.99
CA ASP A 160 10.05 20.57 16.72
C ASP A 160 8.81 21.11 17.45
N LYS A 161 8.28 22.28 17.06
CA LYS A 161 7.10 22.88 17.70
C LYS A 161 5.78 22.31 17.19
N LEU A 162 5.75 21.72 16.01
CA LEU A 162 4.53 21.29 15.34
C LEU A 162 4.02 19.97 15.92
N ILE A 163 2.86 20.02 16.58
CA ILE A 163 2.25 18.88 17.26
C ILE A 163 0.84 18.54 16.77
N GLN A 164 0.23 19.38 15.92
CA GLN A 164 -1.14 19.16 15.49
C GLN A 164 -1.43 19.72 14.08
N GLY A 165 -2.42 19.14 13.40
CA GLY A 165 -2.86 19.61 12.10
C GLY A 165 -3.68 18.58 11.33
N ALA A 166 -4.38 19.03 10.29
CA ALA A 166 -5.22 18.21 9.42
C ALA A 166 -4.83 18.37 7.95
N LEU A 167 -4.35 17.30 7.33
CA LEU A 167 -3.98 17.27 5.92
C LEU A 167 -5.13 16.71 5.07
N LYS A 168 -5.56 17.47 4.07
CA LYS A 168 -6.49 17.00 3.04
C LYS A 168 -5.82 17.04 1.68
N ILE A 169 -5.77 15.90 1.00
CA ILE A 169 -5.30 15.77 -0.37
C ILE A 169 -6.45 15.26 -1.24
N ASN A 170 -6.74 15.97 -2.33
CA ASN A 170 -7.69 15.58 -3.35
C ASN A 170 -7.03 15.65 -4.73
N ASN A 171 -6.92 14.53 -5.44
CA ASN A 171 -6.37 14.47 -6.79
C ASN A 171 -4.93 15.04 -6.90
N LEU A 172 -3.98 14.38 -6.24
CA LEU A 172 -2.54 14.66 -6.36
C LEU A 172 -1.89 13.62 -7.28
N HIS A 173 -1.11 14.08 -8.26
CA HIS A 173 -0.28 13.23 -9.09
C HIS A 173 1.20 13.58 -8.92
N VAL A 174 2.01 12.66 -8.37
CA VAL A 174 3.47 12.80 -8.38
C VAL A 174 4.00 12.11 -9.63
N ILE A 175 4.50 12.89 -10.58
CA ILE A 175 5.03 12.41 -11.87
C ILE A 175 6.32 11.63 -11.63
N PHE A 176 7.25 12.23 -10.88
CA PHE A 176 8.53 11.63 -10.54
C PHE A 176 9.13 12.29 -9.30
N SER A 177 9.80 11.52 -8.47
CA SER A 177 10.60 11.99 -7.33
C SER A 177 11.68 10.96 -7.00
N ASP A 178 12.76 11.39 -6.37
CA ASP A 178 13.79 10.51 -5.85
C ASP A 178 14.04 10.80 -4.36
N THR A 179 13.64 9.86 -3.51
CA THR A 179 13.75 9.95 -2.05
C THR A 179 14.78 8.97 -1.48
N THR A 180 15.60 8.34 -2.33
CA THR A 180 16.54 7.29 -1.94
C THR A 180 17.62 7.78 -0.97
N ALA A 181 17.99 9.06 -1.06
CA ALA A 181 18.97 9.70 -0.19
C ALA A 181 18.35 10.38 1.04
N THR A 182 17.03 10.36 1.23
CA THR A 182 16.38 11.08 2.33
C THR A 182 16.65 10.40 3.68
N PRO A 183 17.22 11.09 4.68
CA PRO A 183 17.78 10.46 5.87
C PRO A 183 16.77 10.19 6.99
N GLU A 184 15.69 10.96 7.11
CA GLU A 184 14.68 10.76 8.15
C GLU A 184 13.81 9.55 7.80
N ARG A 185 14.05 8.41 8.46
CA ARG A 185 13.38 7.15 8.15
C ARG A 185 12.73 6.57 9.41
N PRO A 186 11.44 6.19 9.37
CA PRO A 186 10.91 5.28 10.38
C PRO A 186 11.65 3.94 10.28
N SER A 187 11.81 3.29 11.43
CA SER A 187 12.50 2.00 11.54
C SER A 187 11.77 1.07 12.48
N THR A 188 12.01 -0.23 12.37
CA THR A 188 11.33 -1.29 13.15
C THR A 188 11.38 -1.10 14.68
N GLY A 189 12.31 -0.28 15.18
CA GLY A 189 12.57 -0.07 16.61
C GLY A 189 13.59 -1.09 17.18
N ILE A 190 14.20 -0.76 18.32
CA ILE A 190 15.28 -1.56 18.94
C ILE A 190 14.75 -2.97 19.28
N GLY A 191 15.17 -3.97 18.49
CA GLY A 191 15.10 -5.39 18.85
C GLY A 191 16.24 -5.78 19.80
N SER A 192 16.07 -6.87 20.56
CA SER A 192 17.08 -7.41 21.49
C SER A 192 18.36 -7.94 20.81
N LYS A 193 18.43 -7.88 19.47
CA LYS A 193 19.64 -8.11 18.68
C LYS A 193 19.87 -6.88 17.79
N ALA A 194 20.94 -6.15 18.07
CA ALA A 194 21.32 -4.91 17.39
C ALA A 194 21.56 -5.02 15.86
N THR A 195 21.36 -6.19 15.26
CA THR A 195 21.51 -6.50 13.83
C THR A 195 20.18 -6.56 13.06
N SER A 196 19.06 -6.08 13.62
CA SER A 196 17.69 -6.29 13.07
C SER A 196 16.84 -5.02 12.86
N ASN A 197 17.45 -3.83 12.90
CA ASN A 197 16.72 -2.61 12.57
C ASN A 197 16.53 -2.51 11.05
N ILE A 198 15.28 -2.48 10.59
CA ILE A 198 14.94 -2.27 9.19
C ILE A 198 14.40 -0.84 9.05
N ASP A 199 15.02 -0.05 8.19
CA ASP A 199 14.61 1.32 7.86
C ASP A 199 13.68 1.33 6.64
N ILE A 200 12.76 2.30 6.61
CA ILE A 200 11.85 2.52 5.50
C ILE A 200 12.31 3.72 4.68
N LEU A 201 12.54 3.54 3.38
CA LEU A 201 12.73 4.66 2.45
C LEU A 201 11.51 5.57 2.45
N GLN A 202 11.72 6.90 2.49
CA GLN A 202 10.61 7.84 2.37
C GLN A 202 9.86 7.70 1.05
N GLY A 203 8.60 8.13 1.04
CA GLY A 203 7.75 8.11 -0.14
C GLY A 203 7.80 9.40 -0.95
N ALA A 204 7.47 9.30 -2.24
CA ALA A 204 7.11 10.43 -3.10
C ALA A 204 6.06 11.35 -2.44
N VAL A 205 5.10 10.75 -1.73
CA VAL A 205 4.27 11.42 -0.73
C VAL A 205 4.61 10.87 0.64
N THR A 206 4.96 11.75 1.58
CA THR A 206 5.38 11.39 2.93
C THR A 206 4.64 12.23 3.97
N LEU A 207 4.00 11.57 4.93
CA LEU A 207 3.42 12.17 6.13
C LEU A 207 4.06 11.54 7.37
N LEU A 208 4.83 12.30 8.14
CA LEU A 208 5.48 11.82 9.37
C LEU A 208 5.05 12.65 10.57
N ASN A 209 4.82 11.99 11.70
CA ASN A 209 4.72 12.65 13.00
C ASN A 209 5.87 12.21 13.91
N LEU A 210 7.03 12.88 13.79
CA LEU A 210 8.25 12.54 14.52
C LEU A 210 8.26 13.01 15.98
N GLN A 211 7.15 13.55 16.47
CA GLN A 211 7.01 13.96 17.86
C GLN A 211 7.18 12.78 18.81
N GLN A 212 7.80 13.03 19.97
CA GLN A 212 7.96 12.00 21.01
C GLN A 212 6.70 11.83 21.86
N SER A 213 5.85 12.84 21.93
CA SER A 213 4.64 12.81 22.74
C SER A 213 3.46 12.21 21.97
N LYS A 214 2.74 11.28 22.60
CA LYS A 214 1.46 10.76 22.09
C LYS A 214 0.35 11.81 22.02
N ASN A 215 0.53 12.97 22.66
CA ASN A 215 -0.41 14.09 22.55
C ASN A 215 -0.28 14.84 21.21
N SER A 216 0.80 14.61 20.46
CA SER A 216 0.90 15.09 19.09
C SER A 216 -0.02 14.27 18.19
N ILE A 217 -0.91 14.93 17.46
CA ILE A 217 -1.91 14.27 16.61
C ILE A 217 -2.00 15.00 15.28
N ILE A 218 -1.62 14.30 14.21
CA ILE A 218 -1.89 14.72 12.84
C ILE A 218 -3.03 13.88 12.27
N THR A 219 -3.99 14.51 11.63
CA THR A 219 -5.06 13.81 10.90
C THR A 219 -4.87 13.94 9.40
N ALA A 220 -5.33 12.94 8.64
CA ALA A 220 -5.25 12.97 7.19
C ALA A 220 -6.48 12.37 6.49
N GLU A 221 -6.84 12.96 5.36
CA GLU A 221 -7.73 12.42 4.34
C GLU A 221 -7.05 12.57 2.97
N ILE A 222 -6.79 11.46 2.30
CA ILE A 222 -6.08 11.43 1.01
C ILE A 222 -6.97 10.73 -0.01
N ARG A 223 -7.32 11.41 -1.10
CA ARG A 223 -8.11 10.87 -2.20
C ARG A 223 -7.52 11.18 -3.56
N GLY A 224 -7.71 10.26 -4.51
CA GLY A 224 -7.26 10.43 -5.89
C GLY A 224 -5.74 10.54 -6.03
N LEU A 225 -4.96 9.93 -5.14
CA LEU A 225 -3.50 9.99 -5.20
C LEU A 225 -2.96 9.04 -6.28
N THR A 226 -2.16 9.53 -7.21
CA THR A 226 -1.43 8.71 -8.20
C THR A 226 0.06 9.02 -8.16
N ILE A 227 0.90 8.01 -8.37
CA ILE A 227 2.35 8.14 -8.16
C ILE A 227 3.10 7.38 -9.25
N GLY A 228 3.99 8.09 -9.94
CA GLY A 228 4.83 7.54 -10.99
C GLY A 228 4.06 7.10 -12.23
N LEU A 229 4.80 6.56 -13.19
CA LEU A 229 4.30 5.91 -14.39
C LEU A 229 5.03 4.57 -14.55
N ALA A 230 4.46 3.63 -15.31
CA ALA A 230 5.08 2.32 -15.53
C ALA A 230 6.51 2.42 -16.10
N GLU A 231 6.73 3.32 -17.06
CA GLU A 231 8.03 3.59 -17.69
C GLU A 231 8.90 4.57 -16.89
N GLN A 232 8.34 5.19 -15.86
CA GLN A 232 9.02 6.18 -15.02
C GLN A 232 8.51 6.08 -13.57
N PRO A 233 8.85 5.00 -12.85
CA PRO A 233 8.47 4.86 -11.45
C PRO A 233 9.19 5.90 -10.60
N VAL A 234 8.60 6.32 -9.47
CA VAL A 234 9.33 7.13 -8.48
C VAL A 234 10.42 6.29 -7.82
N TYR A 235 11.50 6.91 -7.36
CA TYR A 235 12.56 6.20 -6.63
C TYR A 235 12.37 6.34 -5.12
N GLY A 236 12.48 5.21 -4.41
CA GLY A 236 12.11 5.07 -3.00
C GLY A 236 10.71 4.48 -2.83
N SER A 237 9.98 4.88 -1.79
CA SER A 237 8.60 4.45 -1.56
C SER A 237 7.61 5.28 -2.40
N GLY A 238 6.39 4.79 -2.58
CA GLY A 238 5.30 5.59 -3.17
C GLY A 238 4.70 6.54 -2.13
N LEU A 239 3.84 6.00 -1.28
CA LEU A 239 3.24 6.69 -0.14
C LEU A 239 3.79 6.13 1.17
N LEU A 240 4.31 7.01 2.04
CA LEU A 240 4.66 6.68 3.43
C LEU A 240 3.83 7.53 4.39
N ILE A 241 3.08 6.87 5.26
CA ILE A 241 2.42 7.52 6.40
C ILE A 241 2.96 6.90 7.67
N SER A 242 3.58 7.71 8.53
CA SER A 242 4.12 7.25 9.80
C SER A 242 3.74 8.09 11.01
N GLY A 243 3.33 7.43 12.09
CA GLY A 243 3.41 8.00 13.43
C GLY A 243 4.87 8.15 13.90
N GLY A 244 5.03 8.54 15.16
CA GLY A 244 6.32 8.64 15.84
C GLY A 244 6.92 7.27 16.08
N LYS A 245 8.05 7.24 16.80
CA LYS A 245 8.81 6.01 17.07
C LYS A 245 7.88 4.85 17.47
N GLY A 246 8.03 3.70 16.84
CA GLY A 246 7.30 2.49 17.18
C GLY A 246 8.23 1.31 17.46
N ASN A 247 7.63 0.15 17.72
CA ASN A 247 8.33 -1.12 17.84
C ASN A 247 7.44 -2.22 17.26
N ILE A 248 7.84 -2.84 16.15
CA ILE A 248 7.04 -3.91 15.53
C ILE A 248 6.92 -5.15 16.43
N TYR A 249 7.87 -5.36 17.36
CA TYR A 249 7.91 -6.52 18.24
C TYR A 249 6.93 -6.44 19.42
N THR A 250 6.23 -5.32 19.63
CA THR A 250 5.17 -5.23 20.65
C THR A 250 3.81 -5.72 20.14
N HIS A 251 3.70 -6.11 18.87
CA HIS A 251 2.51 -6.69 18.23
C HIS A 251 1.24 -5.81 18.29
N SER A 252 1.33 -4.55 18.74
CA SER A 252 0.16 -3.69 18.98
C SER A 252 -0.16 -2.74 17.82
N GLY A 253 0.79 -2.52 16.90
CA GLY A 253 0.70 -1.49 15.87
C GLY A 253 0.69 -0.05 16.43
N ASP A 254 0.87 0.12 17.74
CA ASP A 254 0.84 1.42 18.40
C ASP A 254 2.17 2.15 18.21
N THR A 255 2.06 3.46 17.98
CA THR A 255 3.21 4.36 18.14
C THR A 255 3.52 4.57 19.63
N LEU A 256 4.81 4.71 19.94
CA LEU A 256 5.31 5.19 21.23
C LEU A 256 5.35 6.73 21.28
N GLY A 257 5.17 7.42 20.14
CA GLY A 257 5.22 8.87 20.01
C GLY A 257 4.01 9.47 19.31
N GLY A 258 4.23 10.48 18.47
CA GLY A 258 3.20 11.25 17.80
C GLY A 258 2.27 10.38 16.95
N GLN A 259 0.98 10.66 17.01
CA GLN A 259 -0.04 9.88 16.32
C GLN A 259 -0.32 10.44 14.93
N VAL A 260 -0.53 9.55 13.96
CA VAL A 260 -1.19 9.89 12.71
C VAL A 260 -2.48 9.10 12.61
N LYS A 261 -3.60 9.81 12.41
CA LYS A 261 -4.94 9.23 12.27
C LYS A 261 -5.47 9.53 10.87
N VAL A 262 -5.77 8.48 10.12
CA VAL A 262 -6.16 8.59 8.71
C VAL A 262 -7.58 8.06 8.55
N SER A 263 -8.50 8.92 8.10
CA SER A 263 -9.87 8.49 7.82
C SER A 263 -9.93 7.66 6.54
N VAL A 264 -9.17 8.05 5.52
CA VAL A 264 -9.10 7.38 4.24
C VAL A 264 -7.78 7.69 3.53
N VAL A 265 -7.22 6.65 2.91
CA VAL A 265 -6.23 6.77 1.84
C VAL A 265 -6.84 6.13 0.61
N GLU A 266 -6.95 6.88 -0.48
CA GLU A 266 -7.38 6.36 -1.78
C GLU A 266 -6.34 6.70 -2.84
N THR A 267 -5.78 5.65 -3.46
CA THR A 267 -4.79 5.74 -4.53
C THR A 267 -5.36 5.20 -5.85
N GLY A 268 -4.94 5.79 -6.96
CA GLY A 268 -5.04 5.20 -8.30
C GLY A 268 -3.82 4.32 -8.56
N ASP A 269 -3.14 4.53 -9.68
CA ASP A 269 -1.90 3.82 -9.96
C ASP A 269 -0.72 4.33 -9.12
N VAL A 270 0.11 3.39 -8.65
CA VAL A 270 1.34 3.64 -7.88
C VAL A 270 2.46 2.78 -8.46
N PHE A 271 3.49 3.44 -9.00
CA PHE A 271 4.70 2.80 -9.53
C PHE A 271 5.92 3.34 -8.78
N ASN A 272 6.62 2.47 -8.05
CA ASN A 272 7.87 2.82 -7.37
C ASN A 272 8.98 1.83 -7.69
N ASP A 273 10.23 2.28 -7.66
CA ASP A 273 11.44 1.47 -7.71
C ASP A 273 12.24 1.76 -6.45
N SER A 274 12.52 0.71 -5.66
CA SER A 274 13.21 0.84 -4.38
C SER A 274 14.60 1.45 -4.55
N LYS A 275 15.26 1.19 -5.69
CA LYS A 275 16.70 1.47 -5.92
C LYS A 275 17.61 0.96 -4.80
N ILE A 276 17.16 0.00 -4.00
CA ILE A 276 17.94 -0.59 -2.92
C ILE A 276 18.99 -1.52 -3.54
N PRO A 277 20.28 -1.33 -3.23
CA PRO A 277 21.33 -2.23 -3.72
C PRO A 277 21.09 -3.68 -3.28
N ALA A 278 21.38 -4.63 -4.16
CA ALA A 278 21.33 -6.06 -3.82
C ALA A 278 22.23 -6.38 -2.61
N GLY A 279 21.77 -7.29 -1.75
CA GLY A 279 22.46 -7.65 -0.50
C GLY A 279 22.24 -6.69 0.68
N THR A 280 21.47 -5.61 0.50
CA THR A 280 21.01 -4.77 1.61
C THR A 280 19.91 -5.49 2.38
N ASP A 281 20.07 -5.70 3.68
CA ASP A 281 19.14 -6.46 4.54
C ASP A 281 18.34 -5.61 5.54
N ASN A 282 18.72 -4.34 5.69
CA ASN A 282 18.21 -3.42 6.70
C ASN A 282 17.45 -2.21 6.11
N LEU A 283 17.05 -2.29 4.84
CA LEU A 283 16.36 -1.20 4.15
C LEU A 283 15.27 -1.78 3.25
N ILE A 284 14.09 -1.16 3.28
CA ILE A 284 12.92 -1.54 2.47
C ILE A 284 12.25 -0.30 1.85
N SER A 285 11.43 -0.54 0.83
CA SER A 285 10.51 0.47 0.28
C SER A 285 9.12 -0.11 0.13
N GLY A 286 8.07 0.71 0.24
CA GLY A 286 6.69 0.29 0.00
C GLY A 286 6.00 1.16 -1.04
N SER A 287 5.21 0.58 -1.95
CA SER A 287 4.33 1.38 -2.82
C SER A 287 3.31 2.14 -1.97
N VAL A 288 2.66 1.46 -1.01
CA VAL A 288 1.85 2.10 0.05
C VAL A 288 2.22 1.53 1.41
N PHE A 289 2.71 2.40 2.29
CA PHE A 289 3.25 2.04 3.59
C PHE A 289 2.53 2.78 4.72
N ILE A 290 1.90 2.04 5.62
CA ILE A 290 1.30 2.56 6.85
C ILE A 290 2.12 2.08 8.05
N ALA A 291 2.92 2.97 8.65
CA ALA A 291 3.78 2.66 9.77
C ALA A 291 3.32 3.36 11.06
N TYR A 292 3.10 2.64 12.16
CA TYR A 292 2.78 3.26 13.46
C TYR A 292 1.64 4.30 13.42
N ALA A 293 0.71 4.13 12.47
CA ALA A 293 -0.39 5.04 12.22
C ALA A 293 -1.70 4.27 12.26
N ASN A 294 -2.80 4.97 12.54
CA ASN A 294 -4.14 4.40 12.60
C ASN A 294 -4.91 4.81 11.35
N ALA A 295 -5.25 3.85 10.49
CA ALA A 295 -6.03 4.10 9.28
C ALA A 295 -7.37 3.35 9.31
N GLU A 296 -8.47 4.07 9.11
CA GLU A 296 -9.80 3.47 9.04
C GLU A 296 -10.04 2.75 7.69
N GLN A 297 -9.59 3.36 6.59
CA GLN A 297 -9.73 2.82 5.24
C GLN A 297 -8.50 3.12 4.37
N VAL A 298 -7.96 2.09 3.72
CA VAL A 298 -6.94 2.20 2.67
C VAL A 298 -7.48 1.52 1.43
N ILE A 299 -7.54 2.25 0.32
CA ILE A 299 -8.14 1.82 -0.94
C ILE A 299 -7.13 2.05 -2.07
N ASN A 300 -6.72 0.97 -2.72
CA ASN A 300 -5.91 1.02 -3.93
C ASN A 300 -6.82 0.70 -5.12
N ARG A 301 -7.21 1.73 -5.88
CA ARG A 301 -8.07 1.58 -7.06
C ARG A 301 -7.30 1.09 -8.29
N GLY A 302 -6.10 1.63 -8.48
CA GLY A 302 -5.24 1.32 -9.63
C GLY A 302 -4.22 0.23 -9.33
N ARG A 303 -3.29 0.04 -10.27
CA ARG A 303 -2.18 -0.92 -10.15
C ARG A 303 -1.20 -0.43 -9.10
N THR A 304 -0.72 -1.35 -8.27
CA THR A 304 0.35 -1.08 -7.31
C THR A 304 1.56 -1.92 -7.70
N ILE A 305 2.61 -1.29 -8.23
CA ILE A 305 3.81 -1.98 -8.72
C ILE A 305 5.05 -1.46 -8.01
N SER A 306 5.82 -2.39 -7.45
CA SER A 306 7.12 -2.13 -6.85
C SER A 306 8.24 -2.84 -7.61
N TYR A 307 9.28 -2.11 -7.98
CA TYR A 307 10.51 -2.64 -8.58
C TYR A 307 11.68 -2.58 -7.59
N GLY A 308 12.69 -3.41 -7.83
CA GLY A 308 13.94 -3.42 -7.07
C GLY A 308 13.92 -4.34 -5.85
N THR A 309 15.12 -4.60 -5.32
CA THR A 309 15.32 -5.43 -4.13
C THR A 309 14.57 -4.85 -2.94
N ASN A 310 14.00 -5.69 -2.08
CA ASN A 310 13.22 -5.27 -0.91
C ASN A 310 12.10 -4.27 -1.23
N GLY A 311 11.58 -4.31 -2.47
CA GLY A 311 10.42 -3.55 -2.92
C GLY A 311 9.13 -4.25 -2.51
N LEU A 312 8.33 -3.57 -1.68
CA LEU A 312 7.08 -4.08 -1.14
C LEU A 312 5.91 -3.36 -1.80
N GLY A 313 4.81 -4.07 -2.06
CA GLY A 313 3.57 -3.46 -2.57
C GLY A 313 2.84 -2.72 -1.45
N LEU A 314 2.21 -3.46 -0.56
CA LEU A 314 1.42 -2.95 0.56
C LEU A 314 2.06 -3.39 1.88
N ASP A 315 2.48 -2.45 2.73
CA ASP A 315 3.11 -2.78 4.01
C ASP A 315 2.40 -2.09 5.20
N ASN A 316 2.03 -2.89 6.19
CA ASN A 316 1.32 -2.46 7.39
C ASN A 316 2.15 -2.74 8.66
N TRP A 317 2.67 -1.68 9.28
CA TRP A 317 3.24 -1.72 10.63
C TRP A 317 2.38 -0.96 11.64
N GLY A 318 1.24 -0.41 11.21
CA GLY A 318 0.31 0.36 12.04
C GLY A 318 -0.93 -0.44 12.43
N ARG A 319 -2.05 0.26 12.57
CA ARG A 319 -3.38 -0.33 12.76
C ARG A 319 -4.25 0.09 11.60
N VAL A 320 -4.66 -0.88 10.79
CA VAL A 320 -5.52 -0.66 9.63
C VAL A 320 -6.81 -1.43 9.80
N LYS A 321 -7.94 -0.73 9.78
CA LYS A 321 -9.24 -1.39 9.94
C LYS A 321 -9.69 -2.06 8.64
N ASN A 322 -9.62 -1.36 7.52
CA ASN A 322 -9.95 -1.92 6.21
C ASN A 322 -8.90 -1.54 5.17
N TRP A 323 -8.33 -2.54 4.51
CA TRP A 323 -7.47 -2.36 3.35
C TRP A 323 -8.04 -3.11 2.15
N THR A 324 -8.37 -2.40 1.08
CA THR A 324 -8.88 -2.98 -0.16
C THR A 324 -8.04 -2.55 -1.35
N SER A 325 -7.44 -3.50 -2.07
CA SER A 325 -6.81 -3.28 -3.36
C SER A 325 -7.69 -3.87 -4.46
N ILE A 326 -8.33 -2.99 -5.23
CA ILE A 326 -9.14 -3.32 -6.40
C ILE A 326 -8.23 -3.65 -7.58
N GLY A 327 -7.13 -2.91 -7.74
CA GLY A 327 -6.11 -3.21 -8.73
C GLY A 327 -5.16 -4.32 -8.28
N PRO A 328 -4.39 -4.89 -9.23
CA PRO A 328 -3.37 -5.88 -8.93
C PRO A 328 -2.20 -5.26 -8.16
N VAL A 329 -1.57 -6.09 -7.32
CA VAL A 329 -0.31 -5.79 -6.64
C VAL A 329 0.78 -6.64 -7.27
N GLU A 330 1.82 -5.99 -7.80
CA GLU A 330 2.92 -6.65 -8.49
C GLU A 330 4.27 -6.21 -7.89
N THR A 331 5.19 -7.15 -7.66
CA THR A 331 6.57 -6.81 -7.27
C THR A 331 7.62 -7.51 -8.13
N PHE A 332 8.70 -6.79 -8.43
CA PHE A 332 9.79 -7.23 -9.29
C PHE A 332 11.14 -6.94 -8.64
N GLY A 333 11.73 -7.93 -7.97
CA GLY A 333 13.03 -7.83 -7.34
C GLY A 333 13.21 -8.86 -6.24
N ASP A 334 14.46 -9.19 -5.93
CA ASP A 334 14.76 -10.13 -4.85
C ASP A 334 14.19 -9.64 -3.52
N SER A 335 13.64 -10.57 -2.75
CA SER A 335 12.91 -10.33 -1.50
C SER A 335 11.73 -9.35 -1.64
N GLY A 336 11.21 -9.17 -2.85
CA GLY A 336 10.01 -8.36 -3.10
C GLY A 336 8.75 -9.03 -2.54
N MET A 337 7.85 -8.23 -1.95
CA MET A 337 6.64 -8.78 -1.30
C MET A 337 5.37 -8.03 -1.68
N GLY A 338 4.29 -8.77 -1.95
CA GLY A 338 3.01 -8.18 -2.31
C GLY A 338 2.37 -7.45 -1.15
N VAL A 339 2.06 -8.19 -0.09
CA VAL A 339 1.50 -7.66 1.16
C VAL A 339 2.29 -8.17 2.36
N VAL A 340 2.65 -7.26 3.25
CA VAL A 340 3.33 -7.58 4.51
C VAL A 340 2.57 -6.97 5.68
N ASN A 341 2.34 -7.77 6.71
CA ASN A 341 1.76 -7.31 7.96
C ASN A 341 2.69 -7.56 9.14
N PHE A 342 3.05 -6.47 9.80
CA PHE A 342 3.65 -6.43 11.13
C PHE A 342 2.70 -5.87 12.19
N GLY A 343 1.68 -5.11 11.76
CA GLY A 343 0.73 -4.42 12.63
C GLY A 343 -0.58 -5.18 12.88
N VAL A 344 -1.65 -4.44 13.11
CA VAL A 344 -3.01 -4.98 13.27
C VAL A 344 -3.83 -4.67 12.01
N LEU A 345 -4.47 -5.70 11.45
CA LEU A 345 -5.27 -5.58 10.23
C LEU A 345 -6.61 -6.34 10.38
N ASN A 346 -7.73 -5.63 10.47
CA ASN A 346 -9.01 -6.31 10.68
C ASN A 346 -9.56 -6.91 9.37
N TYR A 347 -9.41 -6.20 8.27
CA TYR A 347 -9.91 -6.66 6.97
C TYR A 347 -8.95 -6.28 5.85
N LEU A 348 -8.54 -7.29 5.08
CA LEU A 348 -7.76 -7.17 3.86
C LEU A 348 -8.50 -7.81 2.69
N SER A 349 -8.59 -7.11 1.57
CA SER A 349 -9.06 -7.66 0.29
C SER A 349 -8.16 -7.19 -0.84
N VAL A 350 -7.62 -8.11 -1.65
CA VAL A 350 -6.72 -7.78 -2.77
C VAL A 350 -7.11 -8.57 -4.01
N ALA A 351 -7.33 -7.89 -5.13
CA ALA A 351 -7.78 -8.52 -6.37
C ALA A 351 -6.83 -9.62 -6.86
N SER A 352 -5.53 -9.34 -6.94
CA SER A 352 -4.52 -10.35 -7.25
C SER A 352 -3.14 -9.90 -6.81
N ILE A 353 -2.29 -10.86 -6.47
CA ILE A 353 -0.89 -10.60 -6.14
C ILE A 353 0.02 -11.44 -7.03
N GLN A 354 1.01 -10.79 -7.64
CA GLN A 354 2.07 -11.44 -8.38
C GLN A 354 3.44 -10.94 -7.90
N THR A 355 4.34 -11.83 -7.52
CA THR A 355 5.69 -11.43 -7.07
C THR A 355 6.79 -12.17 -7.81
N HIS A 356 7.89 -11.48 -8.08
CA HIS A 356 9.03 -11.98 -8.85
C HIS A 356 10.34 -11.68 -8.12
N GLY A 357 11.19 -12.69 -7.99
CA GLY A 357 12.54 -12.56 -7.41
C GLY A 357 12.82 -13.67 -6.41
N ASN A 358 14.09 -13.90 -6.11
CA ASN A 358 14.45 -14.88 -5.08
C ASN A 358 13.91 -14.41 -3.72
N GLY A 359 13.30 -15.32 -2.97
CA GLY A 359 12.68 -15.00 -1.69
C GLY A 359 11.42 -14.14 -1.80
N ALA A 360 10.84 -13.98 -2.98
CA ALA A 360 9.65 -13.16 -3.18
C ALA A 360 8.41 -13.78 -2.50
N ARG A 361 7.51 -12.95 -1.97
CA ARG A 361 6.35 -13.44 -1.21
C ARG A 361 5.05 -12.70 -1.50
N ALA A 362 3.94 -13.40 -1.68
CA ALA A 362 2.70 -12.71 -2.00
C ALA A 362 2.05 -12.09 -0.74
N PHE A 363 1.89 -12.86 0.35
CA PHE A 363 1.28 -12.39 1.60
C PHE A 363 2.01 -12.93 2.82
N ASN A 364 2.33 -12.03 3.76
CA ASN A 364 3.04 -12.37 5.00
C ASN A 364 2.35 -11.81 6.24
N VAL A 365 2.25 -12.63 7.28
CA VAL A 365 1.93 -12.20 8.64
C VAL A 365 3.11 -12.55 9.55
N LEU A 366 4.01 -11.58 9.75
CA LEU A 366 5.27 -11.79 10.46
C LEU A 366 5.15 -11.44 11.95
N THR A 367 4.48 -10.32 12.25
CA THR A 367 4.10 -9.89 13.60
C THR A 367 2.66 -9.38 13.60
N GLY A 368 2.13 -9.05 14.78
CA GLY A 368 0.77 -8.54 14.93
C GLY A 368 -0.31 -9.56 14.56
N THR A 369 -1.47 -9.11 14.08
CA THR A 369 -2.63 -9.97 13.80
C THR A 369 -3.37 -9.55 12.54
N VAL A 370 -4.02 -10.52 11.89
CA VAL A 370 -4.95 -10.30 10.78
C VAL A 370 -6.28 -10.99 11.08
N ASP A 371 -7.41 -10.28 11.13
CA ASP A 371 -8.69 -10.96 11.40
C ASP A 371 -9.22 -11.64 10.13
N ASN A 372 -9.24 -10.94 8.99
CA ASN A 372 -9.71 -11.49 7.73
C ASN A 372 -8.87 -11.02 6.53
N ALA A 373 -8.50 -11.96 5.65
CA ALA A 373 -7.80 -11.69 4.41
C ALA A 373 -8.45 -12.40 3.22
N TYR A 374 -8.71 -11.67 2.14
CA TYR A 374 -9.34 -12.14 0.92
C TYR A 374 -8.46 -11.81 -0.29
N PHE A 375 -8.21 -12.80 -1.15
CA PHE A 375 -7.42 -12.64 -2.36
C PHE A 375 -8.15 -13.23 -3.56
N GLY A 376 -8.09 -12.59 -4.73
CA GLY A 376 -8.61 -13.21 -5.95
C GLY A 376 -7.72 -14.36 -6.44
N SER A 377 -6.41 -14.11 -6.60
CA SER A 377 -5.40 -15.12 -6.94
C SER A 377 -4.02 -14.73 -6.45
N LEU A 378 -3.15 -15.71 -6.19
CA LEU A 378 -1.77 -15.51 -5.77
C LEU A 378 -0.81 -16.24 -6.69
N LYS A 379 0.23 -15.54 -7.16
CA LYS A 379 1.29 -16.13 -7.97
C LYS A 379 2.67 -15.64 -7.56
N THR A 380 3.61 -16.54 -7.35
CA THR A 380 4.98 -16.17 -6.94
C THR A 380 6.03 -16.88 -7.78
N TYR A 381 7.09 -16.16 -8.14
CA TYR A 381 8.19 -16.66 -8.96
C TYR A 381 9.53 -16.35 -8.34
N GLY A 382 10.43 -17.33 -8.36
CA GLY A 382 11.81 -17.22 -7.88
C GLY A 382 12.13 -18.28 -6.85
N ASN A 383 13.40 -18.57 -6.63
CA ASN A 383 13.76 -19.58 -5.65
C ASN A 383 13.52 -19.04 -4.23
N GLY A 384 13.07 -19.88 -3.31
CA GLY A 384 12.62 -19.48 -1.97
C GLY A 384 11.32 -18.68 -1.95
N ALA A 385 10.60 -18.59 -3.07
CA ALA A 385 9.37 -17.80 -3.15
C ALA A 385 8.21 -18.49 -2.44
N THR A 386 7.47 -17.74 -1.61
CA THR A 386 6.36 -18.30 -0.81
C THR A 386 5.10 -17.47 -1.04
N ALA A 387 4.00 -18.07 -1.49
CA ALA A 387 2.78 -17.31 -1.71
C ALA A 387 2.17 -16.82 -0.39
N ILE A 388 2.01 -17.68 0.60
CA ILE A 388 1.50 -17.30 1.92
C ILE A 388 2.47 -17.77 3.01
N LEU A 389 2.94 -16.84 3.85
CA LEU A 389 3.74 -17.14 5.04
C LEU A 389 3.05 -16.58 6.29
N ILE A 390 2.76 -17.46 7.24
CA ILE A 390 2.11 -17.11 8.50
C ILE A 390 3.02 -17.51 9.67
N SER A 391 3.28 -16.55 10.55
CA SER A 391 4.00 -16.77 11.81
C SER A 391 3.21 -16.28 13.03
N GLN A 392 2.04 -15.69 12.82
CA GLN A 392 1.18 -15.14 13.87
C GLN A 392 -0.28 -15.53 13.65
N PRO A 393 -1.14 -15.35 14.67
CA PRO A 393 -2.56 -15.63 14.53
C PRO A 393 -3.22 -14.86 13.37
N ILE A 394 -3.97 -15.60 12.56
CA ILE A 394 -4.92 -15.09 11.58
C ILE A 394 -6.31 -15.66 11.85
N GLY A 395 -7.36 -14.88 11.65
CA GLY A 395 -8.72 -15.41 11.66
C GLY A 395 -8.99 -16.22 10.40
N ARG A 396 -9.58 -15.58 9.39
CA ARG A 396 -9.95 -16.21 8.12
C ARG A 396 -9.05 -15.75 6.98
N LEU A 397 -8.53 -16.69 6.21
CA LEU A 397 -7.87 -16.43 4.93
C LEU A 397 -8.65 -17.11 3.81
N SER A 398 -8.93 -16.36 2.74
CA SER A 398 -9.65 -16.88 1.57
C SER A 398 -8.96 -16.47 0.28
N VAL A 399 -8.72 -17.44 -0.61
CA VAL A 399 -8.26 -17.20 -1.97
C VAL A 399 -9.33 -17.73 -2.92
N ASN A 400 -9.92 -16.87 -3.75
CA ASN A 400 -11.04 -17.25 -4.62
C ASN A 400 -10.62 -18.25 -5.71
N SER A 401 -9.40 -18.09 -6.23
CA SER A 401 -8.87 -18.89 -7.34
C SER A 401 -7.66 -19.73 -6.90
N ASN A 402 -6.69 -19.92 -7.79
CA ASN A 402 -5.50 -20.72 -7.53
C ASN A 402 -4.45 -19.95 -6.70
N ILE A 403 -3.61 -20.72 -6.01
CA ILE A 403 -2.29 -20.32 -5.55
C ILE A 403 -1.26 -21.07 -6.39
N GLU A 404 -0.35 -20.35 -7.03
CA GLU A 404 0.72 -20.94 -7.83
C GLU A 404 2.10 -20.40 -7.44
N THR A 405 3.02 -21.29 -7.10
CA THR A 405 4.40 -20.93 -6.75
C THR A 405 5.39 -21.64 -7.66
N PHE A 406 6.38 -20.89 -8.16
CA PHE A 406 7.43 -21.36 -9.04
C PHE A 406 8.81 -21.04 -8.47
N GLY A 407 9.66 -22.05 -8.34
CA GLY A 407 11.03 -21.92 -7.83
C GLY A 407 11.39 -23.07 -6.92
N ALA A 408 12.70 -23.31 -6.75
CA ALA A 408 13.25 -24.28 -5.80
C ALA A 408 13.53 -23.60 -4.44
N SER A 409 14.31 -24.21 -3.55
CA SER A 409 14.81 -23.52 -2.36
C SER A 409 15.93 -22.51 -2.67
N ALA A 410 15.99 -21.40 -1.95
CA ALA A 410 17.13 -20.47 -1.97
C ALA A 410 17.24 -19.68 -0.67
N ASN A 411 18.34 -18.95 -0.51
CA ASN A 411 18.46 -17.96 0.55
C ASN A 411 17.41 -16.85 0.35
N SER A 412 16.71 -16.53 1.42
CA SER A 412 15.63 -15.54 1.44
C SER A 412 15.76 -14.68 2.68
N LEU A 413 15.58 -13.37 2.52
CA LEU A 413 15.58 -12.44 3.65
C LEU A 413 14.22 -12.48 4.36
N THR A 414 14.21 -12.70 5.66
CA THR A 414 13.00 -12.72 6.50
C THR A 414 13.26 -11.92 7.76
N ALA A 415 12.55 -10.80 7.92
CA ALA A 415 12.71 -9.92 9.09
C ALA A 415 14.19 -9.57 9.40
N GLY A 416 14.99 -9.28 8.36
CA GLY A 416 16.41 -8.94 8.50
C GLY A 416 17.37 -10.13 8.65
N ILE A 417 16.88 -11.38 8.52
CA ILE A 417 17.70 -12.60 8.63
C ILE A 417 17.71 -13.33 7.28
N LEU A 418 18.89 -13.58 6.73
CA LEU A 418 19.08 -14.39 5.52
C LEU A 418 19.16 -15.87 5.89
N ASP A 419 18.20 -16.67 5.40
CA ASP A 419 18.16 -18.12 5.65
C ASP A 419 17.70 -18.88 4.40
N LYS A 420 18.08 -20.15 4.29
CA LYS A 420 17.67 -21.01 3.17
C LYS A 420 16.22 -21.45 3.37
N GLN A 421 15.35 -20.99 2.48
CA GLN A 421 13.92 -21.23 2.54
C GLN A 421 13.46 -21.98 1.29
N PRO A 422 12.62 -23.03 1.41
CA PRO A 422 11.97 -23.64 0.26
C PRO A 422 10.91 -22.69 -0.32
N SER A 423 10.57 -22.91 -1.60
CA SER A 423 9.39 -22.28 -2.17
C SER A 423 8.14 -23.03 -1.73
N ALA A 424 7.01 -22.35 -1.57
CA ALA A 424 5.75 -23.01 -1.19
C ALA A 424 4.51 -22.18 -1.54
N ALA A 425 3.34 -22.84 -1.57
CA ALA A 425 2.06 -22.14 -1.70
C ALA A 425 1.58 -21.61 -0.34
N LEU A 426 1.66 -22.42 0.72
CA LEU A 426 1.33 -22.03 2.09
C LEU A 426 2.39 -22.56 3.05
N ARG A 427 2.93 -21.67 3.89
CA ARG A 427 3.81 -22.03 5.00
C ARG A 427 3.28 -21.39 6.28
N MET A 428 3.12 -22.21 7.31
CA MET A 428 2.92 -21.75 8.67
C MET A 428 4.12 -22.21 9.48
N LEU A 429 4.94 -21.27 9.94
CA LEU A 429 6.13 -21.57 10.77
C LEU A 429 5.86 -21.45 12.27
N SER A 430 4.71 -20.87 12.60
CA SER A 430 4.14 -20.74 13.94
C SER A 430 2.73 -20.16 13.80
N GLY A 431 2.08 -19.87 14.93
CA GLY A 431 0.80 -19.17 14.95
C GLY A 431 -0.39 -20.09 14.71
N SER A 432 -1.54 -19.47 14.45
CA SER A 432 -2.80 -20.19 14.27
C SER A 432 -3.66 -19.57 13.18
N ALA A 433 -4.52 -20.40 12.58
CA ALA A 433 -5.53 -19.97 11.63
C ALA A 433 -6.87 -20.61 11.95
N LYS A 434 -7.95 -19.82 12.04
CA LYS A 434 -9.31 -20.35 12.23
C LYS A 434 -9.81 -21.03 10.95
N GLU A 435 -9.58 -20.39 9.81
CA GLU A 435 -9.98 -20.97 8.53
C GLU A 435 -9.05 -20.52 7.41
N ILE A 436 -8.65 -21.48 6.58
CA ILE A 436 -8.05 -21.23 5.27
C ILE A 436 -8.96 -21.86 4.21
N PHE A 437 -9.48 -21.03 3.30
CA PHE A 437 -10.32 -21.42 2.17
C PHE A 437 -9.64 -21.11 0.85
N ILE A 438 -9.48 -22.10 -0.01
CA ILE A 438 -8.94 -21.95 -1.37
C ILE A 438 -9.98 -22.47 -2.37
N GLY A 439 -10.50 -21.58 -3.21
CA GLY A 439 -11.50 -21.92 -4.23
C GLY A 439 -10.92 -22.65 -5.45
N GLY A 440 -9.61 -22.54 -5.67
CA GLY A 440 -8.89 -23.21 -6.75
C GLY A 440 -7.91 -24.28 -6.27
N ASN A 441 -6.87 -24.49 -7.09
CA ASN A 441 -5.76 -25.39 -6.81
C ASN A 441 -4.66 -24.69 -6.01
N MET A 442 -3.89 -25.46 -5.27
CA MET A 442 -2.60 -25.04 -4.69
C MET A 442 -1.49 -25.82 -5.39
N VAL A 443 -0.66 -25.12 -6.17
CA VAL A 443 0.34 -25.76 -7.03
C VAL A 443 1.72 -25.19 -6.79
N THR A 444 2.69 -26.08 -6.55
CA THR A 444 4.11 -25.73 -6.46
C THR A 444 4.95 -26.44 -7.50
N ARG A 445 5.91 -25.69 -8.06
CA ARG A 445 6.80 -26.15 -9.13
C ARG A 445 8.24 -25.78 -8.79
N GLY A 446 9.02 -26.77 -8.39
CA GLY A 446 10.44 -26.64 -8.12
C GLY A 446 10.90 -27.64 -7.06
N GLU A 447 12.17 -28.00 -7.10
CA GLU A 447 12.74 -28.96 -6.15
C GLU A 447 12.64 -28.45 -4.71
N GLY A 448 12.33 -29.37 -3.78
CA GLY A 448 12.21 -29.06 -2.36
C GLY A 448 11.07 -28.11 -2.01
N SER A 449 10.04 -28.00 -2.86
CA SER A 449 9.01 -26.96 -2.73
C SER A 449 7.64 -27.55 -2.43
N GLY A 450 7.33 -27.68 -1.14
CA GLY A 450 6.07 -28.25 -0.67
C GLY A 450 4.87 -27.34 -0.96
N ALA A 451 3.69 -27.92 -1.22
CA ALA A 451 2.50 -27.10 -1.43
C ALA A 451 1.99 -26.49 -0.12
N ILE A 452 1.83 -27.32 0.92
CA ILE A 452 1.51 -26.87 2.26
C ILE A 452 2.58 -27.38 3.23
N GLU A 453 3.18 -26.45 3.99
CA GLU A 453 4.12 -26.78 5.07
C GLU A 453 3.63 -26.17 6.39
N LEU A 454 3.36 -27.02 7.37
CA LEU A 454 2.99 -26.62 8.72
C LEU A 454 4.09 -27.04 9.70
N GLN A 455 4.58 -26.08 10.45
CA GLN A 455 5.55 -26.29 11.51
C GLN A 455 5.12 -25.47 12.73
N ASP A 456 5.02 -26.12 13.89
CA ASP A 456 4.69 -25.47 15.17
C ASP A 456 3.39 -24.64 15.11
N ALA A 457 2.40 -25.10 14.31
CA ALA A 457 1.23 -24.34 13.91
C ALA A 457 -0.10 -25.05 14.21
N THR A 458 -1.16 -24.27 14.37
CA THR A 458 -2.54 -24.78 14.52
C THR A 458 -3.44 -24.27 13.40
N LEU A 459 -4.13 -25.17 12.71
CA LEU A 459 -5.12 -24.83 11.69
C LEU A 459 -6.46 -25.49 12.04
N GLU A 460 -7.46 -24.69 12.41
CA GLU A 460 -8.77 -25.23 12.84
C GLU A 460 -9.60 -25.74 11.67
N ARG A 461 -9.49 -25.11 10.49
CA ARG A 461 -10.21 -25.52 9.28
C ARG A 461 -9.42 -25.24 8.00
N LEU A 462 -9.24 -26.27 7.20
CA LEU A 462 -8.69 -26.17 5.84
C LEU A 462 -9.74 -26.61 4.83
N VAL A 463 -9.99 -25.78 3.82
CA VAL A 463 -10.83 -26.12 2.67
C VAL A 463 -10.08 -25.77 1.40
N VAL A 464 -9.87 -26.77 0.54
CA VAL A 464 -9.34 -26.59 -0.81
C VAL A 464 -10.32 -27.24 -1.77
N GLN A 465 -10.97 -26.44 -2.63
CA GLN A 465 -11.94 -26.96 -3.61
C GLN A 465 -11.26 -27.65 -4.79
N GLY A 466 -10.06 -27.21 -5.15
CA GLY A 466 -9.22 -27.84 -6.15
C GLY A 466 -8.26 -28.88 -5.58
N LYS A 467 -7.15 -29.10 -6.28
CA LYS A 467 -6.10 -30.05 -5.89
C LYS A 467 -4.94 -29.36 -5.20
N ILE A 468 -4.26 -30.11 -4.32
CA ILE A 468 -2.99 -29.72 -3.70
C ILE A 468 -1.89 -30.52 -4.39
N GLN A 469 -1.01 -29.83 -5.12
CA GLN A 469 -0.04 -30.47 -6.01
C GLN A 469 1.38 -29.94 -5.81
N ALA A 470 2.30 -30.86 -5.52
CA ALA A 470 3.74 -30.61 -5.53
C ALA A 470 4.40 -31.39 -6.66
N SER A 471 5.09 -30.68 -7.56
CA SER A 471 5.63 -31.28 -8.79
C SER A 471 7.16 -31.38 -8.83
N GLY A 472 7.87 -30.90 -7.81
CA GLY A 472 9.32 -31.02 -7.72
C GLY A 472 9.80 -32.30 -7.03
N LYS A 473 11.07 -32.65 -7.23
CA LYS A 473 11.76 -33.65 -6.39
C LYS A 473 11.78 -33.20 -4.94
N ASN A 474 11.82 -34.14 -3.99
CA ASN A 474 11.89 -33.85 -2.56
C ASN A 474 10.76 -32.91 -2.08
N SER A 475 9.56 -33.00 -2.69
CA SER A 475 8.46 -32.05 -2.46
C SER A 475 7.17 -32.78 -2.10
N ASN A 476 6.68 -32.57 -0.89
CA ASN A 476 5.40 -33.12 -0.44
C ASN A 476 4.24 -32.20 -0.82
N ALA A 477 3.05 -32.75 -1.07
CA ALA A 477 1.85 -31.93 -1.21
C ALA A 477 1.46 -31.32 0.14
N LEU A 478 1.60 -32.08 1.22
CA LEU A 478 1.39 -31.63 2.59
C LEU A 478 2.50 -32.16 3.49
N LYS A 479 3.15 -31.25 4.22
CA LYS A 479 4.14 -31.56 5.26
C LYS A 479 3.67 -30.98 6.59
N VAL A 480 3.58 -31.82 7.61
CA VAL A 480 3.09 -31.44 8.94
C VAL A 480 4.11 -31.84 10.00
N VAL A 481 4.63 -30.86 10.73
CA VAL A 481 5.63 -31.04 11.79
C VAL A 481 5.17 -30.34 13.06
N ASN A 482 5.03 -31.07 14.17
CA ASN A 482 4.62 -30.51 15.47
C ASN A 482 3.40 -29.57 15.36
N SER A 483 2.37 -30.01 14.63
CA SER A 483 1.26 -29.15 14.21
C SER A 483 -0.07 -29.89 14.25
N ASN A 484 -1.15 -29.11 14.37
CA ASN A 484 -2.51 -29.61 14.51
C ASN A 484 -3.39 -29.14 13.35
N LEU A 485 -4.07 -30.06 12.67
CA LEU A 485 -5.03 -29.72 11.60
C LEU A 485 -6.05 -30.83 11.34
N PRO A 486 -7.23 -30.51 10.80
CA PRO A 486 -8.10 -31.50 10.18
C PRO A 486 -7.62 -31.83 8.76
N LEU A 487 -7.81 -33.09 8.34
CA LEU A 487 -7.66 -33.55 6.97
C LEU A 487 -9.02 -34.00 6.45
N ILE A 488 -9.77 -33.09 5.82
CA ILE A 488 -11.15 -33.33 5.40
C ILE A 488 -11.32 -32.95 3.92
N ASN A 489 -11.77 -33.91 3.10
CA ASN A 489 -12.12 -33.70 1.68
C ASN A 489 -10.98 -33.08 0.85
N LEU A 490 -9.76 -33.62 0.97
CA LEU A 490 -8.57 -33.12 0.28
C LEU A 490 -8.12 -34.07 -0.83
N ASP A 491 -7.70 -33.52 -1.98
CA ASP A 491 -7.06 -34.25 -3.09
C ASP A 491 -5.59 -33.80 -3.21
N LEU A 492 -4.68 -34.65 -2.74
CA LEU A 492 -3.25 -34.36 -2.62
C LEU A 492 -2.43 -35.22 -3.58
N LYS A 493 -1.50 -34.59 -4.30
CA LYS A 493 -0.59 -35.29 -5.21
C LYS A 493 0.84 -34.76 -5.10
N SER A 494 1.79 -35.67 -4.88
CA SER A 494 3.21 -35.41 -5.11
C SER A 494 3.69 -36.20 -6.32
N ALA A 495 4.43 -35.56 -7.23
CA ALA A 495 4.95 -36.22 -8.42
C ALA A 495 6.20 -37.09 -8.14
N PHE A 496 7.00 -36.75 -7.13
CA PHE A 496 8.33 -37.33 -6.90
C PHE A 496 8.62 -37.74 -5.45
N ASP A 497 7.73 -37.42 -4.51
CA ASP A 497 7.85 -37.73 -3.09
C ASP A 497 6.54 -38.35 -2.58
N SER A 498 6.39 -38.43 -1.26
CA SER A 498 5.14 -38.72 -0.61
C SER A 498 4.16 -37.57 -0.67
N ALA A 499 2.87 -37.88 -0.80
CA ALA A 499 1.85 -36.82 -0.85
C ALA A 499 1.68 -36.14 0.52
N ILE A 500 1.57 -36.92 1.58
CA ILE A 500 1.45 -36.45 2.96
C ILE A 500 2.65 -36.94 3.78
N PHE A 501 3.31 -36.02 4.46
CA PHE A 501 4.37 -36.31 5.42
C PHE A 501 3.95 -35.81 6.82
N LEU A 502 4.03 -36.70 7.81
CA LEU A 502 3.70 -36.42 9.21
C LEU A 502 4.90 -36.70 10.13
N SER A 503 5.17 -35.76 11.03
CA SER A 503 6.14 -35.93 12.12
C SER A 503 5.70 -35.16 13.35
N ARG A 504 5.36 -35.84 14.45
CA ARG A 504 4.77 -35.19 15.65
C ARG A 504 3.49 -34.42 15.32
N ALA A 505 2.70 -34.93 14.39
CA ALA A 505 1.47 -34.28 13.96
C ALA A 505 0.28 -34.78 14.79
N HIS A 506 -0.67 -33.89 15.08
CA HIS A 506 -1.97 -34.23 15.65
C HIS A 506 -3.07 -33.91 14.63
N ILE A 507 -3.61 -34.95 14.01
CA ILE A 507 -4.69 -34.78 13.03
C ILE A 507 -6.02 -34.87 13.78
N VAL A 508 -6.68 -33.72 13.98
CA VAL A 508 -7.88 -33.62 14.83
C VAL A 508 -9.14 -34.21 14.18
N ALA A 509 -9.10 -34.50 12.87
CA ALA A 509 -10.13 -35.20 12.13
C ALA A 509 -9.59 -35.70 10.78
N LEU A 510 -10.04 -36.87 10.33
CA LEU A 510 -9.67 -37.45 9.03
C LEU A 510 -10.89 -38.02 8.30
N SER A 511 -11.20 -37.51 7.10
CA SER A 511 -12.29 -38.01 6.24
C SER A 511 -12.15 -37.54 4.79
N GLY A 512 -12.52 -38.37 3.81
CA GLY A 512 -12.57 -37.98 2.39
C GLY A 512 -11.23 -37.59 1.77
N VAL A 513 -10.11 -38.09 2.28
CA VAL A 513 -8.76 -37.73 1.80
C VAL A 513 -8.29 -38.65 0.69
N LYS A 514 -7.91 -38.09 -0.46
CA LYS A 514 -7.25 -38.78 -1.56
C LYS A 514 -5.79 -38.32 -1.60
N ALA A 515 -4.85 -39.25 -1.51
CA ALA A 515 -3.43 -38.92 -1.59
C ALA A 515 -2.72 -39.88 -2.54
N SER A 516 -1.81 -39.34 -3.36
CA SER A 516 -0.98 -40.13 -4.28
C SER A 516 0.43 -39.57 -4.36
N GLY A 517 1.42 -40.37 -3.94
CA GLY A 517 2.84 -40.03 -4.00
C GLY A 517 3.70 -41.23 -4.42
N ILE A 518 4.77 -40.98 -5.19
CA ILE A 518 5.61 -42.07 -5.71
C ILE A 518 6.44 -42.75 -4.62
N GLN A 519 6.75 -42.05 -3.53
CA GLN A 519 7.47 -42.58 -2.37
C GLN A 519 6.52 -42.99 -1.23
N GLY A 520 5.21 -42.99 -1.48
CA GLY A 520 4.17 -43.30 -0.51
C GLY A 520 3.05 -42.26 -0.52
N ASP A 521 1.83 -42.63 -0.14
CA ASP A 521 0.73 -41.67 -0.13
C ASP A 521 0.74 -40.88 1.19
N LEU A 522 0.78 -41.58 2.33
CA LEU A 522 0.96 -41.01 3.67
C LEU A 522 2.16 -41.66 4.36
N VAL A 523 3.14 -40.84 4.76
CA VAL A 523 4.35 -41.27 5.46
C VAL A 523 4.40 -40.65 6.85
N VAL A 524 4.55 -41.50 7.88
CA VAL A 524 4.70 -41.09 9.28
C VAL A 524 6.14 -41.36 9.74
N GLU A 525 6.88 -40.30 10.02
CA GLU A 525 8.30 -40.42 10.42
C GLU A 525 8.49 -40.51 11.93
N GLN A 526 7.68 -39.77 12.70
CA GLN A 526 7.72 -39.71 14.16
C GLN A 526 6.31 -39.79 14.74
N ASP A 527 6.22 -40.17 16.01
CA ASP A 527 4.99 -40.35 16.78
C ASP A 527 3.96 -39.26 16.46
N SER A 528 2.92 -39.65 15.75
CA SER A 528 1.83 -38.78 15.34
C SER A 528 0.52 -39.44 15.74
N SER A 529 -0.54 -38.66 15.87
CA SER A 529 -1.87 -39.21 16.15
C SER A 529 -2.93 -38.68 15.21
N ILE A 530 -3.95 -39.52 15.00
CA ILE A 530 -5.13 -39.19 14.21
C ILE A 530 -6.37 -39.49 15.04
N VAL A 531 -7.21 -38.47 15.19
CA VAL A 531 -8.54 -38.58 15.76
C VAL A 531 -9.51 -39.05 14.68
N THR A 532 -10.09 -40.24 14.85
CA THR A 532 -10.98 -40.86 13.86
C THR A 532 -11.95 -41.86 14.50
N ARG A 533 -12.92 -42.33 13.72
CA ARG A 533 -13.80 -43.47 14.06
C ARG A 533 -13.23 -44.81 13.57
N SER A 534 -12.11 -44.82 12.85
CA SER A 534 -11.51 -46.06 12.31
C SER A 534 -10.93 -46.90 13.43
N GLN A 535 -11.11 -48.22 13.37
CA GLN A 535 -10.69 -49.14 14.44
C GLN A 535 -9.24 -49.63 14.29
N SER A 536 -8.59 -49.37 13.16
CA SER A 536 -7.19 -49.74 12.90
C SER A 536 -6.56 -48.81 11.87
N THR A 537 -5.24 -48.83 11.77
CA THR A 537 -4.47 -48.02 10.81
C THR A 537 -4.71 -48.49 9.37
N GLU A 538 -4.94 -49.78 9.14
CA GLU A 538 -5.33 -50.30 7.84
C GLU A 538 -6.71 -49.77 7.41
N ALA A 539 -7.66 -49.71 8.35
CA ALA A 539 -9.00 -49.20 8.08
C ALA A 539 -9.00 -47.71 7.69
N LEU A 540 -8.04 -46.90 8.17
CA LEU A 540 -7.93 -45.48 7.82
C LEU A 540 -7.84 -45.25 6.30
N SER A 541 -7.17 -46.15 5.60
CA SER A 541 -6.81 -46.04 4.18
C SER A 541 -8.02 -46.09 3.24
N TYR A 542 -9.13 -46.67 3.69
CA TYR A 542 -10.32 -46.96 2.87
C TYR A 542 -11.65 -46.56 3.54
N SER A 543 -11.65 -46.26 4.84
CA SER A 543 -12.84 -45.84 5.57
C SER A 543 -13.14 -44.36 5.32
N PHE A 544 -14.41 -43.98 5.49
CA PHE A 544 -14.84 -42.58 5.44
C PHE A 544 -14.43 -41.84 4.15
N GLY A 545 -14.36 -42.54 3.02
CA GLY A 545 -14.02 -41.96 1.71
C GLY A 545 -12.53 -41.66 1.50
N ASN A 546 -11.66 -42.19 2.37
CA ASN A 546 -10.21 -42.09 2.22
C ASN A 546 -9.68 -43.03 1.13
N HIS A 547 -8.62 -42.60 0.46
CA HIS A 547 -7.90 -43.35 -0.57
C HIS A 547 -6.41 -43.00 -0.53
N PHE A 548 -5.63 -43.77 0.24
CA PHE A 548 -4.17 -43.66 0.34
C PHE A 548 -3.58 -44.89 1.04
N ASN A 549 -2.29 -45.16 0.85
CA ASN A 549 -1.52 -46.13 1.63
C ASN A 549 -0.70 -45.45 2.74
N ILE A 550 -0.52 -46.14 3.86
CA ILE A 550 0.25 -45.64 5.02
C ILE A 550 1.60 -46.35 5.12
N SER A 551 2.68 -45.58 5.25
CA SER A 551 4.00 -46.05 5.67
C SER A 551 4.35 -45.50 7.05
N GLY A 552 4.96 -46.32 7.91
CA GLY A 552 5.26 -45.95 9.31
C GLY A 552 4.04 -46.03 10.25
N ALA A 553 3.12 -46.96 9.98
CA ALA A 553 1.89 -47.11 10.77
C ALA A 553 2.13 -47.45 12.25
N ASP A 554 3.28 -48.04 12.58
CA ASP A 554 3.74 -48.31 13.95
C ASP A 554 3.97 -47.03 14.77
N LYS A 555 4.18 -45.89 14.10
CA LYS A 555 4.37 -44.56 14.71
C LYS A 555 3.10 -43.72 14.71
N LEU A 556 1.97 -44.33 14.32
CA LEU A 556 0.70 -43.66 14.19
C LEU A 556 -0.28 -44.16 15.26
N THR A 557 -0.64 -43.29 16.19
CA THR A 557 -1.65 -43.59 17.20
C THR A 557 -3.03 -43.20 16.71
N ILE A 558 -3.99 -44.12 16.82
CA ILE A 558 -5.40 -43.80 16.59
C ILE A 558 -6.03 -43.37 17.91
N GLU A 559 -6.51 -42.14 17.94
CA GLU A 559 -7.32 -41.61 19.03
C GLU A 559 -8.80 -41.83 18.67
N ASN A 560 -9.41 -42.82 19.31
CA ASN A 560 -10.82 -43.11 19.10
C ASN A 560 -11.66 -41.96 19.66
N ASN A 561 -12.30 -41.22 18.76
CA ASN A 561 -13.30 -40.26 19.18
C ASN A 561 -14.65 -40.97 19.24
N VAL A 562 -15.04 -41.37 20.45
CA VAL A 562 -16.44 -41.67 20.76
C VAL A 562 -17.17 -40.32 20.87
N PHE A 563 -17.28 -39.58 19.77
CA PHE A 563 -18.37 -38.62 19.68
C PHE A 563 -19.64 -39.45 19.62
N VAL A 564 -20.34 -39.54 20.75
CA VAL A 564 -21.76 -39.88 20.79
C VAL A 564 -22.40 -38.98 19.74
N ASP A 565 -22.99 -39.56 18.70
CA ASP A 565 -23.73 -38.80 17.70
C ASP A 565 -24.76 -37.94 18.45
N ALA A 566 -24.50 -36.64 18.57
CA ALA A 566 -25.54 -35.66 18.79
C ALA A 566 -26.17 -35.40 17.42
N ALA A 567 -26.88 -36.39 16.91
CA ALA A 567 -27.78 -36.28 15.79
C ALA A 567 -28.96 -37.23 16.08
N ASP A 568 -30.04 -36.64 16.58
CA ASP A 568 -31.16 -36.42 15.66
C ASP A 568 -31.17 -34.95 15.24
#